data_AF-A0A938GKH1-F1
#
_entry.id   AF-A0A938GKH1-F1
#
_cell.length_a   1.000
_cell.length_b   1.000
_cell.length_c   1.000
_cell.angle_alpha   90.00
_cell.angle_beta   90.00
_cell.angle_gamma   90.00
#
_symmetry.space_group_name_H-M   'P 1'
#
loop_
_entity.id
_entity.type
_entity.pdbx_description
1 polymer ?
#
loop_
_entity_poly.entity_id
_entity_poly.type
_entity_poly.pdbx_seq_one_letter_code
_entity_poly.pdbx_strand_id
1 'polypeptide(L)'
;MPGQGAPQPKPRPIGERVRLGISSYSYWHFKTARVPIETVIDRAAELGAQGVDVLHRQMDNEERGYLQKLKRHAFGKGIDLICLSIHQDFVDPNPVERRKAVEHTRKCIELAYQMGIPSIRLNSGRWNTIASFDDLMKARGVEPVLPG
;
A
#
# COMPACT_ATOMS: atom_id res chain seq x y z
N MET A 1 -47.09 -17.85 40.03
CA MET A 1 -45.94 -18.31 39.20
C MET A 1 -45.18 -17.07 38.75
N PRO A 2 -43.96 -16.79 39.24
CA PRO A 2 -43.18 -15.65 38.77
C PRO A 2 -42.75 -15.89 37.32
N GLY A 3 -42.95 -14.88 36.47
CA GLY A 3 -42.67 -14.93 35.04
C GLY A 3 -41.18 -15.13 34.76
N GLN A 4 -40.88 -16.08 33.87
CA GLN A 4 -39.53 -16.28 33.36
C GLN A 4 -39.12 -15.02 32.59
N GLY A 5 -38.12 -14.30 33.12
CA GLY A 5 -37.55 -13.13 32.47
C GLY A 5 -37.00 -13.51 31.09
N ALA A 6 -37.22 -12.64 30.12
CA ALA A 6 -36.74 -12.81 28.75
C ALA A 6 -35.24 -13.14 28.75
N PRO A 7 -34.78 -14.09 27.92
CA PRO A 7 -33.38 -14.48 27.88
C PRO A 7 -32.53 -13.26 27.49
N GLN A 8 -31.55 -12.92 28.33
CA GLN A 8 -30.63 -11.84 28.02
C GLN A 8 -29.75 -12.20 26.81
N PRO A 9 -29.45 -11.23 25.93
CA PRO A 9 -28.61 -11.47 24.78
C PRO A 9 -27.19 -11.86 25.24
N LYS A 10 -26.71 -13.01 24.77
CA LYS A 10 -25.33 -13.43 25.02
C LYS A 10 -24.37 -12.41 24.39
N PRO A 11 -23.29 -11.99 25.09
CA PRO A 11 -22.30 -11.12 24.50
C PRO A 11 -21.76 -11.75 23.22
N ARG A 12 -21.86 -11.04 22.10
CA ARG A 12 -21.22 -11.46 20.86
C ARG A 12 -19.72 -11.54 21.16
N PRO A 13 -19.01 -12.65 20.84
CA PRO A 13 -17.57 -12.66 20.94
C PRO A 13 -17.06 -11.43 20.21
N ILE A 14 -16.14 -10.68 20.83
CA ILE A 14 -15.44 -9.60 20.14
C ILE A 14 -14.62 -10.30 19.06
N GLY A 15 -15.24 -10.60 17.92
CA GLY A 15 -14.53 -10.99 16.72
C GLY A 15 -13.53 -9.89 16.43
N GLU A 16 -12.31 -10.25 16.06
CA GLU A 16 -11.27 -9.29 15.72
C GLU A 16 -11.87 -8.20 14.83
N ARG A 17 -11.88 -6.97 15.33
CA ARG A 17 -12.43 -5.84 14.59
C ARG A 17 -11.56 -5.65 13.36
N VAL A 18 -12.12 -5.98 12.18
CA VAL A 18 -11.47 -5.72 10.89
C VAL A 18 -11.12 -4.23 10.82
N ARG A 19 -9.83 -3.94 10.61
CA ARG A 19 -9.35 -2.56 10.43
C ARG A 19 -9.23 -2.25 8.96
N LEU A 20 -9.90 -1.18 8.53
CA LEU A 20 -9.87 -0.75 7.13
C LEU A 20 -8.74 0.25 6.92
N GLY A 21 -7.99 0.04 5.85
CA GLY A 21 -6.95 0.95 5.39
C GLY A 21 -7.20 1.40 3.95
N ILE A 22 -6.62 2.54 3.59
CA ILE A 22 -6.76 3.15 2.27
C ILE A 22 -5.39 3.18 1.59
N SER A 23 -5.29 2.66 0.37
CA SER A 23 -4.08 2.85 -0.45
C SER A 23 -4.08 4.24 -1.05
N SER A 24 -2.95 4.94 -0.94
CA SER A 24 -2.79 6.29 -1.51
C SER A 24 -2.95 6.31 -3.03
N TYR A 25 -2.69 5.17 -3.68
CA TYR A 25 -2.96 4.95 -5.11
C TYR A 25 -4.42 5.24 -5.50
N SER A 26 -5.38 5.02 -4.59
CA SER A 26 -6.81 5.29 -4.81
C SER A 26 -7.10 6.77 -5.09
N TYR A 27 -6.19 7.67 -4.72
CA TYR A 27 -6.29 9.12 -4.98
C TYR A 27 -5.45 9.56 -6.19
N TRP A 28 -4.57 8.71 -6.70
CA TRP A 28 -3.68 9.06 -7.79
C TRP A 28 -3.30 7.85 -8.66
N HIS A 29 -4.11 7.63 -9.68
CA HIS A 29 -3.95 6.55 -10.66
C HIS A 29 -3.02 6.92 -11.83
N PHE A 30 -2.04 7.81 -11.62
CA PHE A 30 -1.12 8.34 -12.64
C PHE A 30 -1.75 9.14 -13.79
N LYS A 31 -3.03 9.52 -13.69
CA LYS A 31 -3.76 10.24 -14.76
C LYS A 31 -3.92 11.75 -14.50
N THR A 32 -3.79 12.17 -13.25
CA THR A 32 -4.01 13.54 -12.80
C THR A 32 -2.78 14.09 -12.09
N ALA A 33 -2.85 15.36 -11.68
CA ALA A 33 -1.88 15.93 -10.76
C ALA A 33 -1.69 15.00 -9.55
N ARG A 34 -0.43 14.79 -9.16
CA ARG A 34 -0.08 13.95 -8.03
C ARG A 34 -0.70 14.51 -6.76
N VAL A 35 -1.48 13.68 -6.08
CA VAL A 35 -2.08 14.05 -4.79
C VAL A 35 -1.04 13.84 -3.68
N PRO A 36 -0.76 14.84 -2.83
CA PRO A 36 0.17 14.68 -1.71
C PRO A 36 -0.27 13.59 -0.73
N ILE A 37 0.69 12.90 -0.11
CA ILE A 37 0.41 11.83 0.86
C ILE A 37 -0.31 12.39 2.10
N GLU A 38 0.03 13.60 2.53
CA GLU A 38 -0.64 14.30 3.64
C GLU A 38 -2.14 14.45 3.38
N THR A 39 -2.52 14.80 2.16
CA THR A 39 -3.93 14.91 1.75
C THR A 39 -4.64 13.56 1.85
N VAL A 40 -3.99 12.47 1.43
CA VAL A 40 -4.55 11.12 1.57
C VAL A 40 -4.75 10.75 3.04
N ILE A 41 -3.78 11.06 3.90
CA ILE A 41 -3.89 10.84 5.35
C ILE A 41 -5.09 11.60 5.92
N ASP A 42 -5.26 12.87 5.53
CA ASP A 42 -6.39 13.68 5.99
C ASP A 42 -7.73 13.08 5.55
N ARG A 43 -7.84 12.68 4.28
CA ARG A 43 -9.06 12.03 3.77
C ARG A 43 -9.33 10.68 4.40
N ALA A 44 -8.29 9.91 4.69
CA ALA A 44 -8.44 8.62 5.38
C ALA A 44 -9.01 8.81 6.79
N ALA A 45 -8.52 9.82 7.53
CA ALA A 45 -9.05 10.18 8.83
C ALA A 45 -10.52 10.66 8.75
N GLU A 46 -10.85 11.51 7.78
CA GLU A 46 -12.23 11.97 7.54
C GLU A 46 -13.21 10.80 7.26
N LEU A 47 -12.74 9.76 6.56
CA LEU A 47 -13.52 8.57 6.24
C LEU A 47 -13.59 7.55 7.39
N GLY A 48 -12.89 7.79 8.50
CA GLY A 48 -12.80 6.85 9.62
C GLY A 48 -11.99 5.58 9.32
N ALA A 49 -11.12 5.62 8.29
CA ALA A 49 -10.14 4.57 8.07
C ALA A 49 -9.08 4.61 9.17
N GLN A 50 -8.43 3.48 9.41
CA GLN A 50 -7.46 3.32 10.50
C GLN A 50 -6.01 3.33 10.01
N GLY A 51 -5.79 3.21 8.70
CA GLY A 51 -4.45 3.22 8.16
C GLY A 51 -4.36 3.62 6.70
N VAL A 52 -3.14 3.96 6.28
CA VAL A 52 -2.79 4.30 4.91
C VAL A 52 -1.66 3.40 4.41
N ASP A 53 -1.88 2.78 3.26
CA ASP A 53 -0.83 2.16 2.43
C ASP A 53 -0.24 3.23 1.53
N VAL A 54 1.04 3.55 1.73
CA VAL A 54 1.75 4.63 1.04
C VAL A 54 2.35 4.09 -0.24
N LEU A 55 1.97 4.67 -1.38
CA LEU A 55 2.62 4.41 -2.65
C LEU A 55 3.95 5.18 -2.74
N HIS A 56 5.08 4.48 -2.81
CA HIS A 56 6.41 5.09 -2.87
C HIS A 56 6.56 6.08 -4.04
N ARG A 57 6.04 5.74 -5.23
CA ARG A 57 6.06 6.64 -6.40
C ARG A 57 5.26 7.94 -6.22
N GLN A 58 4.34 7.99 -5.26
CA GLN A 58 3.52 9.16 -4.96
C GLN A 58 4.20 10.11 -3.98
N MET A 59 5.26 9.69 -3.31
CA MET A 59 6.03 10.53 -2.41
C MET A 59 6.72 11.68 -3.16
N ASP A 60 6.81 12.84 -2.51
CA ASP A 60 7.44 14.01 -3.11
C ASP A 60 8.97 13.91 -3.13
N ASN A 61 9.54 13.35 -2.05
CA ASN A 61 10.96 13.06 -1.91
C ASN A 61 11.16 11.98 -0.84
N GLU A 62 12.42 11.67 -0.53
CA GLU A 62 12.80 10.62 0.43
C GLU A 62 13.68 11.16 1.56
N GLU A 63 13.76 12.49 1.69
CA GLU A 63 14.59 13.11 2.72
C GLU A 63 14.01 12.86 4.10
N ARG A 64 14.89 12.66 5.09
CA ARG A 64 14.50 12.39 6.48
C ARG A 64 13.46 13.39 7.01
N GLY A 65 13.60 14.68 6.68
CA GLY A 65 12.65 15.72 7.09
C GLY A 65 11.23 15.47 6.58
N TYR A 66 11.09 15.06 5.32
CA TYR A 66 9.80 14.71 4.72
C TYR A 66 9.23 13.41 5.31
N LEU A 67 10.04 12.37 5.46
CA LEU A 67 9.60 11.11 6.06
C LEU A 67 9.05 11.31 7.48
N GLN A 68 9.76 12.09 8.31
CA GLN A 68 9.30 12.39 9.67
C GLN A 68 8.10 13.33 9.69
N LYS A 69 7.95 14.22 8.69
CA LYS A 69 6.74 15.03 8.52
C LYS A 69 5.52 14.15 8.25
N LEU A 70 5.61 13.18 7.34
CA LEU A 70 4.51 12.25 7.06
C LEU A 70 4.14 11.42 8.30
N LYS A 71 5.14 10.87 8.98
CA LYS A 71 4.95 10.11 10.23
C LYS A 71 4.22 10.95 11.30
N ARG A 72 4.68 12.19 11.53
CA ARG A 72 4.06 13.11 12.49
C ARG A 72 2.63 13.49 12.09
N HIS A 73 2.39 13.71 10.80
CA HIS A 73 1.06 14.05 10.26
C HIS A 73 0.08 12.90 10.48
N ALA A 74 0.46 11.68 10.13
CA ALA A 74 -0.34 10.47 10.34
C ALA A 74 -0.67 10.26 11.82
N PHE A 75 0.34 10.37 12.70
CA PHE A 75 0.15 10.28 14.15
C PHE A 75 -0.85 11.31 14.67
N GLY A 76 -0.74 12.58 14.26
CA GLY A 76 -1.66 13.63 14.67
C GLY A 76 -3.11 13.43 14.20
N LYS A 77 -3.32 12.60 13.18
CA LYS A 77 -4.63 12.25 12.63
C LYS A 77 -5.17 10.91 13.12
N GLY A 78 -4.42 10.20 13.97
CA GLY A 78 -4.79 8.86 14.43
C GLY A 78 -4.78 7.81 13.32
N ILE A 79 -3.92 8.00 12.31
CA ILE A 79 -3.77 7.11 11.15
C ILE A 79 -2.46 6.34 11.27
N ASP A 80 -2.55 5.01 11.15
CA ASP A 80 -1.38 4.14 11.04
C ASP A 80 -0.85 4.15 9.60
N LEU A 81 0.46 4.30 9.41
CA LEU A 81 1.09 4.01 8.12
C LEU A 81 1.36 2.51 8.06
N ILE A 82 0.54 1.76 7.34
CA ILE A 82 0.44 0.29 7.48
C ILE A 82 1.32 -0.48 6.49
N CYS A 83 1.57 0.09 5.31
CA CYS A 83 2.32 -0.54 4.24
C CYS A 83 3.00 0.51 3.37
N LEU A 84 4.19 0.21 2.85
CA LEU A 84 4.86 0.96 1.79
C LEU A 84 4.83 0.13 0.51
N SER A 85 3.98 0.53 -0.43
CA SER A 85 3.84 -0.10 -1.74
C SER A 85 4.92 0.39 -2.70
N ILE A 86 5.68 -0.55 -3.27
CA ILE A 86 6.84 -0.32 -4.12
C ILE A 86 6.70 -1.07 -5.45
N HIS A 87 7.49 -0.69 -6.47
CA HIS A 87 7.42 -1.28 -7.82
C HIS A 87 8.74 -1.91 -8.22
N GLN A 88 8.71 -3.20 -8.55
CA GLN A 88 9.86 -4.01 -8.95
C GLN A 88 9.50 -4.88 -10.14
N ASP A 89 10.54 -5.27 -10.87
CA ASP A 89 10.47 -6.33 -11.86
C ASP A 89 11.60 -7.34 -11.60
N PHE A 90 11.27 -8.46 -10.93
CA PHE A 90 12.26 -9.49 -10.60
C PHE A 90 12.41 -10.56 -11.68
N VAL A 91 11.55 -10.53 -12.69
CA VAL A 91 11.53 -11.50 -13.79
C VAL A 91 12.11 -10.92 -15.09
N ASP A 92 12.65 -9.69 -15.04
CA ASP A 92 13.38 -9.09 -16.15
C ASP A 92 14.54 -10.00 -16.59
N PRO A 93 14.70 -10.31 -17.90
CA PRO A 93 15.78 -11.17 -18.39
C PRO A 93 17.17 -10.58 -18.14
N ASN A 94 17.29 -9.25 -18.06
CA ASN A 94 18.54 -8.56 -17.79
C ASN A 94 18.94 -8.66 -16.31
N PRO A 95 20.08 -9.30 -15.98
CA PRO A 95 20.53 -9.42 -14.59
C PRO A 95 20.84 -8.07 -13.93
N VAL A 96 21.13 -7.02 -14.70
CA VAL A 96 21.32 -5.67 -14.17
C VAL A 96 20.02 -5.09 -13.62
N GLU A 97 18.90 -5.24 -14.33
CA GLU A 97 17.60 -4.74 -13.88
C GLU A 97 17.12 -5.49 -12.64
N ARG A 98 17.30 -6.82 -12.59
CA ARG A 98 17.00 -7.60 -11.39
C ARG A 98 17.80 -7.14 -10.17
N ARG A 99 19.10 -6.83 -10.35
CA ARG A 99 19.93 -6.27 -9.26
C ARG A 99 19.42 -4.90 -8.81
N LYS A 100 19.03 -4.02 -9.73
CA LYS A 100 18.41 -2.72 -9.39
C LYS A 100 17.13 -2.91 -8.58
N ALA A 101 16.29 -3.90 -8.90
CA ALA A 101 15.08 -4.21 -8.14
C ALA A 101 15.39 -4.66 -6.70
N VAL A 102 16.43 -5.47 -6.50
CA VAL A 102 16.89 -5.88 -5.16
C VAL A 102 17.38 -4.68 -4.35
N GLU A 103 18.26 -3.85 -4.92
CA GLU A 103 18.79 -2.67 -4.23
C GLU A 103 17.70 -1.64 -3.93
N HIS A 104 16.75 -1.45 -4.86
CA HIS A 104 15.59 -0.60 -4.62
C HIS A 104 14.73 -1.12 -3.46
N THR A 105 14.51 -2.43 -3.39
CA THR A 105 13.76 -3.05 -2.28
C THR A 105 14.46 -2.82 -0.94
N ARG A 106 15.79 -2.99 -0.88
CA ARG A 106 16.59 -2.71 0.33
C ARG A 106 16.45 -1.25 0.78
N LYS A 107 16.53 -0.31 -0.16
CA LYS A 107 16.31 1.11 0.11
C LYS A 107 14.91 1.37 0.67
N CYS A 108 13.88 0.76 0.10
CA CYS A 108 12.51 0.93 0.57
C CYS A 108 12.25 0.32 1.95
N ILE A 109 12.94 -0.76 2.32
CA ILE A 109 12.92 -1.29 3.69
C ILE A 109 13.42 -0.23 4.68
N GLU A 110 14.51 0.48 4.33
CA GLU A 110 15.04 1.57 5.15
C GLU A 110 14.06 2.76 5.24
N LEU A 111 13.41 3.14 4.13
CA LEU A 111 12.38 4.17 4.15
C LEU A 111 11.18 3.79 5.04
N ALA A 112 10.69 2.55 4.91
CA ALA A 112 9.62 2.02 5.74
C ALA A 112 10.00 2.05 7.23
N TYR A 113 11.22 1.62 7.56
CA TYR A 113 11.77 1.70 8.92
C TYR A 113 11.75 3.13 9.46
N GLN A 114 12.26 4.11 8.71
CA GLN A 114 12.28 5.51 9.14
C GLN A 114 10.87 6.10 9.37
N MET A 115 9.89 5.67 8.57
CA MET A 115 8.50 6.09 8.69
C MET A 115 7.74 5.32 9.80
N GLY A 116 8.28 4.20 10.28
CA GLY A 116 7.61 3.31 11.23
C GLY A 116 6.54 2.43 10.57
N ILE A 117 6.67 2.18 9.27
CA ILE A 117 5.75 1.33 8.50
C ILE A 117 6.13 -0.15 8.75
N PRO A 118 5.20 -1.02 9.16
CA PRO A 118 5.52 -2.40 9.56
C PRO A 118 5.67 -3.37 8.37
N SER A 119 5.26 -2.99 7.16
CA SER A 119 5.28 -3.88 6.00
C SER A 119 5.60 -3.15 4.70
N ILE A 120 6.16 -3.88 3.73
CA ILE A 120 6.32 -3.43 2.35
C ILE A 120 5.54 -4.37 1.44
N ARG A 121 4.91 -3.81 0.41
CA ARG A 121 4.26 -4.57 -0.67
C ARG A 121 5.03 -4.35 -1.95
N LEU A 122 5.56 -5.42 -2.51
CA LEU A 122 6.29 -5.39 -3.78
C LEU A 122 5.52 -6.10 -4.88
N ASN A 123 5.98 -5.89 -6.12
CA ASN A 123 5.49 -6.62 -7.28
C ASN A 123 6.54 -7.68 -7.69
N SER A 124 6.11 -8.87 -8.11
CA SER A 124 7.01 -9.90 -8.64
C SER A 124 7.61 -9.52 -10.00
N GLY A 125 7.01 -8.55 -10.69
CA GLY A 125 7.37 -8.20 -12.06
C GLY A 125 6.51 -8.89 -13.09
N ARG A 126 6.85 -8.68 -14.35
CA ARG A 126 6.12 -9.21 -15.50
C ARG A 126 7.08 -9.48 -16.66
N TRP A 127 6.74 -10.39 -17.56
CA TRP A 127 7.60 -10.74 -18.70
C TRP A 127 7.74 -9.58 -19.70
N ASN A 128 6.78 -8.64 -19.70
CA ASN A 128 6.70 -7.52 -20.64
C ASN A 128 6.67 -7.97 -22.11
N THR A 129 6.20 -9.18 -22.40
CA THR A 129 6.03 -9.72 -23.75
C THR A 129 4.82 -9.12 -24.46
N ILE A 130 3.87 -8.56 -23.71
CA ILE A 130 2.80 -7.71 -24.23
C ILE A 130 3.09 -6.24 -23.86
N ALA A 131 3.56 -5.44 -24.80
CA ALA A 131 3.99 -4.06 -24.51
C ALA A 131 2.83 -3.15 -24.03
N SER A 132 1.64 -3.30 -24.61
CA SER A 132 0.48 -2.47 -24.30
C SER A 132 -0.25 -2.95 -23.05
N PHE A 133 -0.52 -2.05 -22.10
CA PHE A 133 -1.32 -2.36 -20.92
C PHE A 133 -2.75 -2.76 -21.30
N ASP A 134 -3.35 -2.10 -22.29
CA ASP A 134 -4.70 -2.43 -22.74
C ASP A 134 -4.77 -3.84 -23.34
N ASP A 135 -3.74 -4.25 -24.08
CA ASP A 135 -3.68 -5.59 -24.66
C ASP A 135 -3.38 -6.65 -23.59
N LEU A 136 -2.57 -6.31 -22.57
CA LEU A 136 -2.39 -7.15 -21.39
C LEU A 136 -3.73 -7.38 -20.67
N MET A 137 -4.54 -6.32 -20.51
CA MET A 137 -5.86 -6.43 -19.90
C MET A 137 -6.84 -7.27 -20.74
N LYS A 138 -6.80 -7.15 -22.08
CA LYS A 138 -7.56 -8.03 -22.99
C LYS A 138 -7.13 -9.50 -22.84
N ALA A 139 -5.83 -9.74 -22.63
CA ALA A 139 -5.26 -11.05 -22.34
C ALA A 139 -5.45 -11.50 -20.87
N ARG A 140 -6.24 -10.75 -20.07
CA ARG A 140 -6.53 -11.02 -18.65
C ARG A 140 -5.28 -11.12 -17.78
N GLY A 141 -4.25 -10.34 -18.10
CA GLY A 141 -2.98 -10.35 -17.39
C GLY A 141 -2.08 -11.56 -17.71
N VAL A 142 -2.49 -12.43 -18.62
CA VAL A 142 -1.68 -13.56 -19.06
C VAL A 142 -0.86 -13.12 -20.26
N GLU A 143 0.47 -13.10 -20.10
CA GLU A 143 1.39 -12.83 -21.19
C GLU A 143 2.32 -14.04 -21.41
N PRO A 144 2.78 -14.26 -22.66
CA PRO A 144 3.73 -15.34 -22.95
C PRO A 144 4.97 -15.26 -22.06
N VAL A 145 5.39 -16.40 -21.52
CA VAL A 145 6.66 -16.51 -20.80
C VAL A 145 7.82 -16.28 -21.76
N LEU A 146 8.89 -15.63 -21.28
CA LEU A 146 10.12 -15.52 -22.05
C LEU A 146 10.77 -16.91 -22.20
N PRO A 147 11.43 -17.20 -23.34
CA PRO A 147 12.32 -18.36 -23.44
C PRO A 147 13.40 -18.23 -22.35
N GLY A 148 13.53 -19.27 -21.54
CA GLY A 148 14.55 -19.39 -20.49
C GLY A 148 15.67 -20.31 -20.92
#